data_AF-A0A1S3XZV9-F1
#
_entry.id   AF-A0A1S3XZV9-F1
#
_cell.length_a   1.000
_cell.length_b   1.000
_cell.length_c   1.000
_cell.angle_alpha   90.00
_cell.angle_beta   90.00
_cell.angle_gamma   90.00
#
_symmetry.space_group_name_H-M   'P 1'
#
loop_
_entity.id
_entity.type
_entity.pdbx_description
1 polymer ?
#
loop_
_entity_poly.entity_id
_entity_poly.type
_entity_poly.pdbx_seq_one_letter_code
_entity_poly.pdbx_strand_id
1 'polypeptide(L)'
;MEDATNNDEHLPSPQPYTQRDTEFFESGLSFATPGATIMKPFFFLKNGIPPPPQSHDLSQISTFMKFFYEDRFSFHDCGKNNKALQKALIFMDQPGVNDHKHAFLHGKSISDASHLVPEVVETIKNSIERLINEAGAKTLMVSEILPIGCFPGFRSLFP
;
A
#
# COMPACT_ATOMS: atom_id res chain seq x y z
N MET A 1 6.16 -4.75 15.77
CA MET A 1 6.73 -5.31 14.55
C MET A 1 7.62 -4.22 14.03
N GLU A 2 8.91 -4.32 14.32
CA GLU A 2 9.90 -3.32 13.93
C GLU A 2 9.96 -3.27 12.41
N ASP A 3 10.02 -2.05 11.88
CA ASP A 3 10.22 -1.75 10.47
C ASP A 3 11.62 -2.23 10.07
N ALA A 4 11.70 -3.45 9.56
CA ALA A 4 12.96 -4.11 9.23
C ALA A 4 13.54 -3.66 7.88
N THR A 5 12.96 -2.65 7.22
CA THR A 5 13.46 -2.15 5.94
C THR A 5 14.56 -1.09 6.07
N ASN A 6 14.85 -0.62 7.28
CA ASN A 6 15.63 0.60 7.49
C ASN A 6 17.13 0.41 7.78
N ASN A 7 17.68 -0.80 7.62
CA ASN A 7 19.08 -1.09 7.98
C ASN A 7 20.05 -1.19 6.80
N ASP A 8 19.55 -1.24 5.54
CA ASP A 8 20.42 -1.38 4.36
C ASP A 8 20.58 -0.07 3.55
N GLU A 9 19.70 0.90 3.74
CA GLU A 9 19.87 2.28 3.28
C GLU A 9 19.85 3.17 4.53
N HIS A 10 20.80 4.09 4.71
CA HIS A 10 20.85 5.02 5.87
C HIS A 10 19.70 6.06 5.86
N LEU A 11 18.49 5.62 5.54
CA LEU A 11 17.31 6.46 5.47
C LEU A 11 16.67 6.54 6.86
N PRO A 12 16.30 7.75 7.32
CA PRO A 12 15.54 7.91 8.54
C PRO A 12 14.13 7.30 8.40
N SER A 13 13.57 6.84 9.52
CA SER A 13 12.25 6.21 9.56
C SER A 13 11.16 7.19 9.14
N PRO A 14 10.26 6.83 8.22
CA PRO A 14 9.18 7.72 7.79
C PRO A 14 8.16 7.99 8.89
N GLN A 15 7.68 9.23 8.95
CA GLN A 15 6.66 9.65 9.90
C GLN A 15 5.25 9.33 9.37
N PRO A 16 4.27 9.01 10.23
CA PRO A 16 2.89 8.83 9.80
C PRO A 16 2.33 10.09 9.12
N TYR A 17 1.67 9.94 7.97
CA TYR A 17 1.10 11.08 7.22
C TYR A 17 0.05 11.89 8.00
N THR A 18 -0.47 11.35 9.10
CA THR A 18 -1.45 12.01 9.97
C THR A 18 -0.83 13.01 10.96
N GLN A 19 0.47 12.91 11.23
CA GLN A 19 1.20 13.81 12.15
C GLN A 19 1.72 15.02 11.38
N ARG A 20 0.97 16.13 11.34
CA ARG A 20 1.26 17.30 10.49
C ARG A 20 2.34 18.23 11.06
N ASP A 21 3.60 17.82 10.98
CA ASP A 21 4.75 18.62 11.44
C ASP A 21 5.79 18.88 10.33
N THR A 22 6.51 19.99 10.41
CA THR A 22 7.45 20.45 9.37
C THR A 22 8.70 19.56 9.17
N GLU A 23 8.92 18.56 10.03
CA GLU A 23 10.09 17.67 10.03
C GLU A 23 10.00 16.49 9.04
N PHE A 24 8.90 16.39 8.28
CA PHE A 24 8.67 15.35 7.26
C PHE A 24 9.81 15.17 6.25
N PHE A 25 10.57 16.22 5.98
CA PHE A 25 11.57 16.22 4.91
C PHE A 25 12.85 15.50 5.29
N GLU A 26 13.16 15.42 6.59
CA GLU A 26 14.31 14.64 7.02
C GLU A 26 13.95 13.16 7.01
N SER A 27 12.77 12.81 7.52
CA SER A 27 12.37 11.42 7.82
C SER A 27 11.56 10.70 6.73
N GLY A 28 10.91 11.42 5.82
CA GLY A 28 9.96 10.84 4.87
C GLY A 28 8.56 10.66 5.44
N LEU A 29 7.63 10.16 4.62
CA LEU A 29 6.20 10.01 4.95
C LEU A 29 5.73 8.57 4.74
N SER A 30 5.06 8.03 5.76
CA SER A 30 4.43 6.71 5.71
C SER A 30 2.91 6.84 5.65
N PHE A 31 2.35 6.18 4.64
CA PHE A 31 0.89 5.98 4.50
C PHE A 31 0.47 4.58 4.96
N ALA A 32 1.37 3.81 5.56
CA ALA A 32 1.13 2.45 6.01
C ALA A 32 0.02 2.43 7.09
N THR A 33 -1.02 1.64 6.83
CA THR A 33 -2.17 1.47 7.72
C THR A 33 -2.34 -0.03 7.98
N PRO A 34 -2.33 -0.48 9.25
CA PRO A 34 -2.53 -1.89 9.58
C PRO A 34 -3.82 -2.46 8.97
N GLY A 35 -3.70 -3.56 8.26
CA GLY A 35 -4.84 -4.25 7.63
C GLY A 35 -5.37 -3.59 6.36
N ALA A 36 -4.72 -2.53 5.84
CA ALA A 36 -5.13 -1.91 4.59
C ALA A 36 -5.06 -2.91 3.41
N THR A 37 -6.11 -2.90 2.61
CA THR A 37 -6.25 -3.70 1.39
C THR A 37 -5.98 -2.84 0.16
N ILE A 38 -5.45 -3.45 -0.91
CA ILE A 38 -5.38 -2.75 -2.20
C ILE A 38 -6.75 -2.71 -2.87
N MET A 39 -7.57 -3.74 -2.61
CA MET A 39 -8.91 -3.87 -3.16
C MET A 39 -9.95 -3.11 -2.33
N LYS A 40 -10.97 -2.64 -3.02
CA LYS A 40 -12.12 -1.92 -2.44
C LYS A 40 -13.17 -2.89 -1.86
N PRO A 41 -14.06 -2.43 -0.97
CA PRO A 41 -15.10 -3.28 -0.37
C PRO A 41 -15.89 -4.15 -1.36
N PHE A 42 -16.22 -3.60 -2.54
CA PHE A 42 -16.98 -4.32 -3.57
C PHE A 42 -16.28 -5.59 -4.08
N PHE A 43 -14.96 -5.59 -4.15
CA PHE A 43 -14.18 -6.76 -4.56
C PHE A 43 -14.44 -7.96 -3.64
N PHE A 44 -14.44 -7.72 -2.32
CA PHE A 44 -14.69 -8.76 -1.33
C PHE A 44 -16.14 -9.27 -1.45
N LEU A 45 -17.11 -8.36 -1.54
CA LEU A 45 -18.53 -8.71 -1.69
C LEU A 45 -18.78 -9.59 -2.93
N LYS A 46 -18.24 -9.21 -4.09
CA LYS A 46 -18.34 -9.96 -5.35
C LYS A 46 -17.78 -11.38 -5.23
N ASN A 47 -16.77 -11.57 -4.38
CA ASN A 47 -16.14 -12.86 -4.15
C ASN A 47 -16.73 -13.62 -2.93
N GLY A 48 -17.85 -13.16 -2.37
CA GLY A 48 -18.51 -13.79 -1.22
C GLY A 48 -17.67 -13.72 0.05
N ILE A 49 -16.93 -12.63 0.24
CA ILE A 49 -16.12 -12.32 1.42
C ILE A 49 -16.70 -11.05 2.05
N PRO A 50 -16.97 -11.01 3.36
CA PRO A 50 -17.33 -9.77 4.04
C PRO A 50 -16.22 -8.72 3.88
N PRO A 51 -16.52 -7.45 3.56
CA PRO A 51 -15.50 -6.41 3.47
C PRO A 51 -14.72 -6.26 4.78
N PRO A 52 -13.38 -6.11 4.73
CA PRO A 52 -12.61 -5.80 5.92
C PRO A 52 -13.07 -4.47 6.54
N PRO A 53 -13.13 -4.33 7.88
CA PRO A 53 -13.52 -3.06 8.52
C PRO A 53 -12.62 -1.88 8.12
N GLN A 54 -11.37 -2.16 7.76
CA GLN A 54 -10.38 -1.17 7.32
C GLN A 54 -10.40 -0.93 5.80
N SER A 55 -11.23 -1.66 5.05
CA SER A 55 -11.44 -1.36 3.63
C SER A 55 -12.31 -0.11 3.50
N HIS A 56 -11.70 0.96 3.00
CA HIS A 56 -12.37 2.22 2.73
C HIS A 56 -12.67 2.33 1.23
N ASP A 57 -13.63 3.18 0.87
CA ASP A 57 -13.92 3.49 -0.55
C ASP A 57 -12.71 4.12 -1.26
N LEU A 58 -11.88 4.83 -0.49
CA LEU A 58 -10.59 5.34 -0.92
C LEU A 58 -9.48 4.35 -0.52
N SER A 59 -8.78 3.84 -1.54
CA SER A 59 -7.57 3.06 -1.34
C SER A 59 -6.47 3.92 -0.70
N GLN A 60 -5.49 3.27 -0.08
CA GLN A 60 -4.29 3.94 0.47
C GLN A 60 -3.61 4.85 -0.58
N ILE A 61 -3.61 4.42 -1.84
CA ILE A 61 -3.04 5.16 -2.97
C ILE A 61 -3.91 6.35 -3.33
N SER A 62 -5.23 6.21 -3.29
CA SER A 62 -6.15 7.33 -3.45
C SER A 62 -5.94 8.37 -2.33
N THR A 63 -5.73 7.92 -1.10
CA THR A 63 -5.40 8.79 0.04
C THR A 63 -4.08 9.50 -0.16
N PHE A 64 -3.03 8.78 -0.61
CA PHE A 64 -1.74 9.36 -0.97
C PHE A 64 -1.87 10.41 -2.07
N MET A 65 -2.56 10.07 -3.18
CA MET A 65 -2.75 11.00 -4.30
C MET A 65 -3.54 12.24 -3.85
N LYS A 66 -4.60 12.05 -3.06
CA LYS A 66 -5.38 13.15 -2.49
C LYS A 66 -4.50 14.04 -1.61
N PHE A 67 -3.72 13.44 -0.71
CA PHE A 67 -2.75 14.16 0.11
C PHE A 67 -1.76 14.94 -0.76
N PHE A 68 -1.24 14.32 -1.83
CA PHE A 68 -0.28 14.95 -2.72
C PHE A 68 -0.85 16.14 -3.52
N TYR A 69 -2.11 16.05 -3.97
CA TYR A 69 -2.74 17.07 -4.82
C TYR A 69 -3.51 18.15 -4.04
N GLU A 70 -4.16 17.81 -2.91
CA GLU A 70 -5.02 18.73 -2.15
C GLU A 70 -4.28 19.38 -0.99
N ASP A 71 -3.58 18.59 -0.19
CA ASP A 71 -2.81 19.11 0.93
C ASP A 71 -1.47 19.57 0.40
N ARG A 72 -1.26 20.88 0.43
CA ARG A 72 -0.03 21.48 -0.05
C ARG A 72 1.17 20.76 0.56
N PHE A 73 1.81 19.91 -0.24
CA PHE A 73 3.26 19.87 -0.32
C PHE A 73 3.72 21.26 -0.79
N SER A 74 3.49 22.28 0.04
CA SER A 74 4.06 23.61 -0.07
C SER A 74 5.51 23.49 0.35
N PHE A 75 6.27 22.80 -0.48
CA PHE A 75 7.66 23.13 -0.67
C PHE A 75 7.72 24.63 -0.96
N HIS A 76 8.72 25.29 -0.39
CA HIS A 76 8.89 26.74 -0.45
C HIS A 76 9.11 27.30 -1.87
N ASP A 77 8.89 26.51 -2.93
CA ASP A 77 8.93 26.92 -4.33
C ASP A 77 8.28 25.93 -5.31
N CYS A 78 7.00 25.53 -5.15
CA CYS A 78 6.34 24.76 -6.23
C CYS A 78 4.83 24.97 -6.31
N GLY A 79 4.43 25.80 -7.30
CA GLY A 79 3.16 25.63 -8.01
C GLY A 79 3.17 24.35 -8.86
N LYS A 80 2.34 24.31 -9.92
CA LYS A 80 2.06 23.18 -10.86
C LYS A 80 3.25 22.37 -11.42
N ASN A 81 4.50 22.66 -11.04
CA ASN A 81 5.73 21.98 -11.42
C ASN A 81 6.40 21.24 -10.24
N ASN A 82 5.64 20.75 -9.25
CA ASN A 82 6.20 20.01 -8.11
C ASN A 82 6.90 18.72 -8.56
N LYS A 83 8.24 18.72 -8.52
CA LYS A 83 9.10 17.58 -8.89
C LYS A 83 9.48 16.71 -7.69
N ALA A 84 8.83 16.86 -6.54
CA ALA A 84 9.18 16.09 -5.34
C ALA A 84 9.12 14.58 -5.58
N LEU A 85 8.04 14.08 -6.19
CA LEU A 85 7.91 12.65 -6.51
C LEU A 85 8.86 12.17 -7.61
N GLN A 86 9.42 13.07 -8.42
CA GLN A 86 10.47 12.70 -9.38
C GLN A 86 11.80 12.39 -8.69
N LYS A 87 11.98 12.86 -7.44
CA LYS A 87 13.19 12.65 -6.63
C LYS A 87 12.97 11.69 -5.46
N ALA A 88 11.71 11.47 -5.07
CA ALA A 88 11.36 10.58 -3.98
C ALA A 88 11.44 9.11 -4.43
N LEU A 89 11.79 8.24 -3.48
CA LEU A 89 11.49 6.81 -3.54
C LEU A 89 10.07 6.59 -3.04
N ILE A 90 9.22 5.98 -3.85
CA ILE A 90 7.93 5.46 -3.40
C ILE A 90 8.09 3.96 -3.15
N PHE A 91 7.98 3.57 -1.88
CA PHE A 91 8.02 2.17 -1.48
C PHE A 91 6.62 1.63 -1.22
N MET A 92 6.27 0.54 -1.89
CA MET A 92 5.03 -0.21 -1.70
C MET A 92 5.35 -1.56 -1.06
N ASP A 93 5.08 -1.65 0.24
CA ASP A 93 5.37 -2.85 0.99
C ASP A 93 4.25 -3.90 0.87
N GLN A 94 4.57 -5.02 0.23
CA GLN A 94 3.77 -6.24 0.09
C GLN A 94 2.31 -5.98 -0.32
N PRO A 95 2.06 -5.20 -1.38
CA PRO A 95 0.70 -4.85 -1.76
C PRO A 95 -0.12 -6.11 -2.06
N GLY A 96 -1.35 -6.17 -1.56
CA GLY A 96 -2.22 -7.34 -1.75
C GLY A 96 -2.16 -8.38 -0.63
N VAL A 97 -1.17 -8.33 0.28
CA VAL A 97 -1.03 -9.35 1.34
C VAL A 97 -2.26 -9.42 2.24
N ASN A 98 -2.87 -8.28 2.58
CA ASN A 98 -4.07 -8.23 3.41
C ASN A 98 -5.32 -8.69 2.65
N ASP A 99 -5.39 -8.50 1.34
CA ASP A 99 -6.49 -8.95 0.49
C ASP A 99 -6.59 -10.48 0.52
N HIS A 100 -5.46 -11.18 0.34
CA HIS A 100 -5.40 -12.63 0.43
C HIS A 100 -5.54 -13.14 1.87
N LYS A 101 -4.85 -12.52 2.84
CA LYS A 101 -4.98 -12.88 4.26
C LYS A 101 -6.44 -12.80 4.72
N HIS A 102 -7.16 -11.75 4.35
CA HIS A 102 -8.55 -11.57 4.71
C HIS A 102 -9.45 -12.64 4.09
N ALA A 103 -9.21 -13.02 2.83
CA ALA A 103 -9.91 -14.11 2.17
C ALA A 103 -9.72 -15.45 2.91
N PHE A 104 -8.49 -15.78 3.28
CA PHE A 104 -8.19 -17.01 4.03
C PHE A 104 -8.81 -17.04 5.41
N LEU A 105 -8.77 -15.93 6.14
CA LEU A 105 -9.42 -15.82 7.45
C LEU A 105 -10.95 -15.97 7.37
N HIS A 106 -11.54 -15.80 6.18
CA HIS A 106 -12.96 -16.03 5.90
C HIS A 106 -13.22 -17.37 5.18
N GLY A 107 -12.31 -18.33 5.31
CA GLY A 107 -12.53 -19.71 4.90
C GLY A 107 -12.41 -19.98 3.40
N LYS A 108 -11.84 -19.04 2.61
CA LYS A 108 -11.52 -19.33 1.22
C LYS A 108 -10.41 -20.37 1.13
N SER A 109 -10.57 -21.33 0.21
CA SER A 109 -9.53 -22.30 -0.10
C SER A 109 -8.35 -21.63 -0.81
N ILE A 110 -7.20 -22.33 -0.88
CA ILE A 110 -6.05 -21.90 -1.70
C ILE A 110 -6.47 -21.70 -3.16
N SER A 111 -7.33 -22.58 -3.69
CA SER A 111 -7.85 -22.46 -5.05
C SER A 111 -8.69 -21.19 -5.22
N ASP A 112 -9.61 -20.92 -4.28
CA ASP A 112 -10.46 -19.72 -4.37
C ASP A 112 -9.64 -18.44 -4.24
N ALA A 113 -8.67 -18.41 -3.32
CA ALA A 113 -7.78 -17.27 -3.14
C ALA A 113 -6.85 -17.06 -4.35
N SER A 114 -6.48 -18.13 -5.06
CA SER A 114 -5.68 -18.04 -6.28
C SER A 114 -6.46 -17.35 -7.42
N HIS A 115 -7.78 -17.50 -7.48
CA HIS A 115 -8.62 -16.79 -8.44
C HIS A 115 -8.72 -15.28 -8.18
N LEU A 116 -8.35 -14.81 -6.98
CA LEU A 116 -8.31 -13.39 -6.63
C LEU A 116 -7.05 -12.69 -7.18
N VAL A 117 -5.96 -13.46 -7.39
CA VAL A 117 -4.63 -12.94 -7.76
C VAL A 117 -4.66 -12.03 -9.00
N PRO A 118 -5.34 -12.39 -10.12
CA PRO A 118 -5.30 -11.56 -11.31
C PRO A 118 -5.84 -10.14 -11.09
N GLU A 119 -6.98 -10.00 -10.39
CA GLU A 119 -7.63 -8.70 -10.16
C GLU A 119 -6.83 -7.86 -9.14
N VAL A 120 -6.20 -8.50 -8.15
CA VAL A 120 -5.28 -7.85 -7.19
C VAL A 120 -4.04 -7.33 -7.92
N VAL A 121 -3.37 -8.16 -8.73
CA VAL A 121 -2.17 -7.77 -9.49
C VAL A 121 -2.48 -6.66 -10.49
N GLU A 122 -3.63 -6.73 -11.18
CA GLU A 122 -4.07 -5.67 -12.07
C GLU A 122 -4.28 -4.34 -11.31
N THR A 123 -4.87 -4.40 -10.13
CA THR A 123 -5.08 -3.19 -9.30
C THR A 123 -3.75 -2.59 -8.82
N ILE A 124 -2.77 -3.43 -8.47
CA ILE A 124 -1.40 -3.00 -8.12
C ILE A 124 -0.71 -2.36 -9.34
N LYS A 125 -0.83 -2.98 -10.52
CA LYS A 125 -0.28 -2.43 -11.76
C LYS A 125 -0.89 -1.06 -12.08
N ASN A 126 -2.22 -0.94 -12.08
CA ASN A 126 -2.92 0.31 -12.36
C ASN A 126 -2.53 1.39 -11.36
N SER A 127 -2.36 1.01 -10.10
CA SER A 127 -1.88 1.87 -9.03
C SER A 127 -0.48 2.45 -9.29
N ILE A 128 0.46 1.61 -9.72
CA ILE A 128 1.81 2.01 -10.13
C ILE A 128 1.76 2.93 -11.36
N GLU A 129 0.97 2.57 -12.37
CA GLU A 129 0.80 3.38 -13.58
C GLU A 129 0.27 4.78 -13.26
N ARG A 130 -0.67 4.90 -12.32
CA ARG A 130 -1.16 6.20 -11.86
C ARG A 130 -0.07 7.03 -11.19
N LEU A 131 0.74 6.42 -10.31
CA LEU A 131 1.86 7.12 -9.66
C LEU A 131 2.88 7.64 -10.68
N ILE A 132 3.17 6.87 -11.72
CA ILE A 132 4.09 7.26 -12.79
C ILE A 132 3.46 8.35 -13.67
N ASN A 133 2.27 8.11 -14.22
CA ASN A 133 1.69 8.93 -15.28
C ASN A 133 0.98 10.18 -14.75
N GLU A 134 0.29 10.08 -13.62
CA GLU A 134 -0.47 11.21 -13.04
C GLU A 134 0.41 12.02 -12.09
N ALA A 135 1.21 11.36 -11.25
CA ALA A 135 1.97 12.01 -10.19
C ALA A 135 3.47 12.21 -10.50
N GLY A 136 3.96 11.68 -11.61
CA GLY A 136 5.33 11.89 -12.07
C GLY A 136 6.39 11.16 -11.25
N ALA A 137 6.03 10.09 -10.54
CA ALA A 137 6.98 9.26 -9.81
C ALA A 137 8.00 8.63 -10.77
N LYS A 138 9.28 8.65 -10.39
CA LYS A 138 10.38 8.07 -11.19
C LYS A 138 11.04 6.86 -10.56
N THR A 139 11.03 6.80 -9.23
CA THR A 139 11.66 5.73 -8.47
C THR A 139 10.59 5.06 -7.63
N LEU A 140 10.25 3.81 -7.99
CA LEU A 140 9.30 2.99 -7.25
C LEU A 140 9.95 1.67 -6.89
N MET A 141 9.75 1.23 -5.66
CA MET A 141 10.11 -0.12 -5.20
C MET A 141 8.84 -0.80 -4.70
N VAL A 142 8.59 -2.00 -5.19
CA VAL A 142 7.43 -2.81 -4.83
C VAL A 142 7.96 -4.12 -4.29
N SER A 143 7.75 -4.39 -3.00
CA SER A 143 8.21 -5.65 -2.40
C SER A 143 7.24 -6.80 -2.71
N GLU A 144 7.77 -8.01 -2.72
CA GLU A 144 6.97 -9.22 -2.91
C GLU A 144 6.14 -9.55 -1.66
N ILE A 145 5.04 -10.27 -1.86
CA ILE A 145 4.30 -10.89 -0.76
C ILE A 145 5.13 -12.06 -0.22
N LEU A 146 5.50 -12.00 1.06
CA LEU A 146 6.24 -13.07 1.73
C LEU A 146 5.48 -14.40 1.65
N PRO A 147 6.17 -15.57 1.72
CA PRO A 147 5.54 -16.88 1.62
C PRO A 147 4.58 -17.15 2.79
N ILE A 148 3.33 -16.68 2.68
CA ILE A 148 2.39 -16.62 3.81
C ILE A 148 2.05 -18.00 4.39
N GLY A 149 2.15 -19.06 3.60
CA GLY A 149 1.97 -20.44 4.07
C GLY A 149 3.02 -20.92 5.07
N CYS A 150 4.16 -20.23 5.17
CA CYS A 150 5.21 -20.56 6.16
C CYS A 150 4.89 -20.01 7.56
N PHE A 151 3.93 -19.09 7.70
CA PHE A 151 3.54 -18.59 9.01
C PHE A 151 2.68 -19.61 9.76
N PRO A 152 2.92 -19.84 11.08
CA PRO A 152 2.19 -20.84 11.86
C PRO A 152 0.66 -20.72 11.76
N GLY A 153 0.14 -19.49 11.70
CA GLY A 153 -1.30 -19.25 11.59
C GLY A 153 -1.92 -19.82 10.30
N PHE A 154 -1.28 -19.62 9.15
CA PHE A 154 -1.79 -20.15 7.87
C PHE A 154 -1.59 -21.66 7.75
N ARG A 155 -0.51 -22.19 8.33
CA ARG A 155 -0.29 -23.65 8.36
C ARG A 155 -1.35 -24.38 9.17
N SER A 156 -1.88 -23.76 10.23
CA SER A 156 -3.02 -24.32 10.98
C SER A 156 -4.34 -24.24 10.22
N LEU A 157 -4.52 -23.25 9.33
CA LEU A 157 -5.72 -23.12 8.49
C LEU A 157 -5.71 -24.08 7.29
N PHE A 158 -4.51 -24.41 6.79
CA PHE A 158 -4.28 -25.30 5.65
C PHE A 158 -3.30 -26.41 6.04
N PRO A 159 -3.73 -27.42 6.84
CA PRO A 159 -2.90 -28.52 7.30
C PRO A 159 -2.46 -29.47 6.18
#